data_AF-A0AAD4LYF0-F1
#
_entry.id   AF-A0AAD4LYF0-F1
#
_cell.length_a   1.000
_cell.length_b   1.000
_cell.length_c   1.000
_cell.angle_alpha   90.00
_cell.angle_beta   90.00
_cell.angle_gamma   90.00
#
_symmetry.space_group_name_H-M   'P 1'
#
loop_
_entity.id
_entity.type
_entity.pdbx_description
1 polymer ?
#
loop_
_entity_poly.entity_id
_entity_poly.type
_entity_poly.pdbx_seq_one_letter_code
_entity_poly.pdbx_strand_id
1 'polypeptide(L)'
;MQSKSFSLREKIRRMFNASSTDSQPDSALLNSSSEPISRAPDVVMSTIETSLVALKEASSLMVKIPYISPVAGLLLQVLTMRDEVKQHKKEWDLVMRKLGRVASLVVNVGESCQKHNLDENYLPPGLRTILLTLQTELGGIERALKQNVEVGGIRKVLLRKDLLQTVKQYDGELSNVLQTFQVSPRILVIPMTYLPNPLQAELVLDVRFAQLVNERKLAVVGPSGPSNITTSIPQEPRSPQIFFGRDTELEIILHMISTGVGSRPARIAILGPGGYGKTALANAVLTHSRIQEHFGSARYFVACESIFSSGALLVELAKTIGVLDEGSDASWSRIHAKLNLENTILCLDNFESPWDQAADVKYSVEELLSRITELHHVTVLITMRGTVQPAQTLWTHPFLPPLTTLTHDAARGIWEQITGKYDDAAGELVKAVDYIPLAINLLAHLAQTMPPALLLREWHKKQTGLIQTGQTHRLFNLEYSIQLSIDSGRMRANPSAKGLLQILSALPDGIHTEQLGRFEEIVVDMDILSNLHVLQQCSLVNVIGERYQTHPIIRRFCNQQSSISPKYKESLQDYYINLASSEPSTAQPKKHAEMVLEVNNTKAMLMDLLKSNYENISKLVDAIITFTLFMLA
;
A
#
# COMPACT_ATOMS: atom_id res chain seq x y z
N MET A 1 -4.40 -25.94 34.60
CA MET A 1 -5.84 -26.08 34.34
C MET A 1 -6.04 -26.04 32.84
N GLN A 2 -6.67 -27.07 32.28
CA GLN A 2 -6.72 -27.35 30.84
C GLN A 2 -7.54 -26.28 30.10
N SER A 3 -6.92 -25.61 29.13
CA SER A 3 -7.61 -24.79 28.13
C SER A 3 -8.47 -25.71 27.26
N LYS A 4 -9.80 -25.55 27.31
CA LYS A 4 -10.73 -26.26 26.42
C LYS A 4 -10.62 -25.63 25.03
N SER A 5 -9.74 -26.20 24.20
CA SER A 5 -9.74 -25.97 22.76
C SER A 5 -11.12 -26.33 22.19
N PHE A 6 -11.86 -25.33 21.71
CA PHE A 6 -13.14 -25.55 21.03
C PHE A 6 -12.90 -26.18 19.66
N SER A 7 -13.76 -27.13 19.29
CA SER A 7 -13.76 -27.73 17.95
C SER A 7 -14.09 -26.65 16.89
N LEU A 8 -13.46 -26.74 15.70
CA LEU A 8 -13.69 -25.85 14.56
C LEU A 8 -15.19 -25.65 14.24
N ARG A 9 -15.99 -26.71 14.45
CA ARG A 9 -17.45 -26.74 14.26
C ARG A 9 -18.19 -25.82 15.23
N GLU A 10 -17.71 -25.66 16.47
CA GLU A 10 -18.30 -24.76 17.48
C GLU A 10 -17.91 -23.29 17.24
N LYS A 11 -16.69 -23.03 16.78
CA LYS A 11 -16.22 -21.68 16.43
C LYS A 11 -17.01 -21.09 15.25
N ILE A 12 -17.24 -21.89 14.20
CA ILE A 12 -18.04 -21.50 13.03
C ILE A 12 -19.53 -21.28 13.42
N ARG A 13 -20.10 -22.11 14.32
CA ARG A 13 -21.48 -21.95 14.79
C ARG A 13 -21.71 -20.63 15.53
N ARG A 14 -20.74 -20.15 16.32
CA ARG A 14 -20.81 -18.84 16.99
C ARG A 14 -20.78 -17.66 16.02
N MET A 15 -19.99 -17.73 14.95
CA MET A 15 -19.89 -16.69 13.92
C MET A 15 -21.24 -16.42 13.23
N PHE A 16 -21.99 -17.48 12.89
CA PHE A 16 -23.31 -17.34 12.27
C PHE A 16 -24.37 -16.83 13.27
N ASN A 17 -24.30 -17.22 14.54
CA ASN A 17 -25.25 -16.77 15.55
C ASN A 17 -25.08 -15.28 15.90
N ALA A 18 -23.86 -14.74 15.87
CA ALA A 18 -23.58 -13.32 16.09
C ALA A 18 -24.19 -12.40 15.01
N SER A 19 -24.42 -12.92 13.80
CA SER A 19 -25.10 -12.19 12.72
C SER A 19 -26.64 -12.19 12.79
N SER A 20 -27.22 -12.86 13.80
CA SER A 20 -28.66 -13.17 13.86
C SER A 20 -29.42 -12.58 15.06
N THR A 21 -28.86 -11.62 15.79
CA THR A 21 -29.60 -10.93 16.86
C THR A 21 -30.57 -9.91 16.28
N ASP A 22 -31.77 -10.37 15.94
CA ASP A 22 -32.99 -9.56 16.00
C ASP A 22 -33.22 -9.18 17.48
N SER A 23 -33.09 -7.89 17.77
CA SER A 23 -33.42 -7.30 19.07
C SER A 23 -34.93 -7.37 19.33
N GLN A 24 -35.35 -8.08 20.38
CA GLN A 24 -36.57 -7.73 21.09
C GLN A 24 -36.22 -6.81 22.28
N PRO A 25 -37.06 -5.79 22.58
CA PRO A 25 -36.70 -4.75 23.52
C PRO A 25 -37.15 -5.14 24.93
N ASP A 26 -36.21 -5.32 25.86
CA ASP A 26 -36.50 -5.19 27.29
C ASP A 26 -35.94 -3.85 27.79
N SER A 27 -36.87 -3.04 28.28
CA SER A 27 -36.69 -1.70 28.81
C SER A 27 -35.95 -1.71 30.15
N ALA A 28 -34.82 -1.01 30.25
CA ALA A 28 -34.54 -0.02 31.31
C ALA A 28 -33.07 0.48 31.31
N LEU A 29 -32.93 1.81 31.26
CA LEU A 29 -31.85 2.67 31.78
C LEU A 29 -30.57 2.93 30.95
N LEU A 30 -30.70 3.96 30.10
CA LEU A 30 -29.90 5.20 29.98
C LEU A 30 -28.37 5.18 29.73
N ASN A 31 -28.05 5.71 28.54
CA ASN A 31 -26.95 6.61 28.16
C ASN A 31 -25.51 6.08 27.99
N SER A 32 -25.14 5.79 26.74
CA SER A 32 -24.13 6.61 26.04
C SER A 32 -24.22 6.39 24.52
N SER A 33 -24.06 7.47 23.78
CA SER A 33 -24.24 7.58 22.33
C SER A 33 -23.00 7.09 21.56
N SER A 34 -23.16 6.05 20.74
CA SER A 34 -22.32 5.78 19.56
C SER A 34 -23.17 5.10 18.48
N GLU A 35 -23.12 5.66 17.27
CA GLU A 35 -23.88 5.19 16.10
C GLU A 35 -23.40 3.80 15.64
N PRO A 36 -24.31 2.87 15.23
CA PRO A 36 -23.91 1.56 14.73
C PRO A 36 -23.61 1.60 13.21
N ILE A 37 -22.41 1.15 12.84
CA ILE A 37 -21.92 1.04 11.47
C ILE A 37 -22.56 -0.18 10.77
N SER A 38 -23.43 0.06 9.78
CA SER A 38 -24.15 -0.96 8.99
C SER A 38 -23.31 -1.63 7.88
N ARG A 39 -22.31 -2.47 8.20
CA ARG A 39 -21.40 -3.10 7.20
C ARG A 39 -21.43 -4.64 7.09
N ALA A 40 -22.24 -5.36 7.86
CA ALA A 40 -22.16 -6.82 7.98
C ALA A 40 -22.48 -7.68 6.71
N PRO A 41 -23.50 -7.39 5.87
CA PRO A 41 -23.91 -8.32 4.82
C PRO A 41 -22.96 -8.37 3.61
N ASP A 42 -22.32 -7.25 3.27
CA ASP A 42 -21.39 -7.20 2.14
C ASP A 42 -20.07 -7.90 2.45
N VAL A 43 -19.66 -7.91 3.71
CA VAL A 43 -18.47 -8.63 4.18
C VAL A 43 -18.68 -10.14 4.05
N VAL A 44 -19.83 -10.67 4.47
CA VAL A 44 -20.14 -12.11 4.35
C VAL A 44 -20.16 -12.58 2.89
N MET A 45 -20.73 -11.76 1.99
CA MET A 45 -20.79 -12.10 0.57
C MET A 45 -19.40 -12.11 -0.08
N SER A 46 -18.56 -11.14 0.28
CA SER A 46 -17.16 -11.08 -0.19
C SER A 46 -16.33 -12.29 0.26
N THR A 47 -16.63 -12.83 1.44
CA THR A 47 -16.00 -14.04 1.97
C THR A 47 -16.43 -15.28 1.19
N ILE A 48 -17.73 -15.41 0.84
CA ILE A 48 -18.25 -16.52 0.03
C ILE A 48 -17.64 -16.51 -1.38
N GLU A 49 -17.55 -15.34 -2.01
CA GLU A 49 -16.90 -15.17 -3.32
C GLU A 49 -15.44 -15.61 -3.27
N THR A 50 -14.71 -15.19 -2.23
CA THR A 50 -13.31 -15.57 -2.03
C THR A 50 -13.17 -17.08 -1.84
N SER A 51 -14.04 -17.73 -1.06
CA SER A 51 -14.02 -19.18 -0.85
C SER A 51 -14.35 -20.00 -2.11
N LEU A 52 -15.22 -19.49 -2.98
CA LEU A 52 -15.62 -20.14 -4.25
C LEU A 52 -14.54 -20.03 -5.34
N VAL A 53 -13.95 -18.84 -5.51
CA VAL A 53 -12.78 -18.63 -6.40
C VAL A 53 -11.72 -19.64 -6.06
N ALA A 54 -11.48 -19.71 -4.76
CA ALA A 54 -10.54 -20.62 -4.21
C ALA A 54 -10.94 -22.07 -4.59
N LEU A 55 -12.13 -22.54 -4.19
CA LEU A 55 -12.66 -23.89 -4.52
C LEU A 55 -12.41 -24.37 -5.95
N LYS A 56 -12.70 -23.47 -6.89
CA LYS A 56 -12.65 -23.71 -8.33
C LYS A 56 -11.23 -24.03 -8.79
N GLU A 57 -10.25 -23.33 -8.24
CA GLU A 57 -8.86 -23.48 -8.65
C GLU A 57 -8.20 -24.73 -8.04
N ALA A 58 -8.54 -25.13 -6.80
CA ALA A 58 -7.97 -26.34 -6.18
C ALA A 58 -8.51 -27.59 -6.85
N SER A 59 -9.82 -27.58 -7.16
CA SER A 59 -10.46 -28.66 -7.89
C SER A 59 -9.98 -28.78 -9.35
N SER A 60 -9.43 -27.72 -9.94
CA SER A 60 -8.85 -27.77 -11.30
C SER A 60 -7.45 -28.40 -11.34
N LEU A 61 -6.72 -28.39 -10.22
CA LEU A 61 -5.37 -28.95 -10.07
C LEU A 61 -5.37 -30.40 -9.58
N MET A 62 -6.49 -30.85 -9.02
CA MET A 62 -6.72 -32.23 -8.59
C MET A 62 -7.67 -32.92 -9.58
N VAL A 63 -7.14 -33.83 -10.43
CA VAL A 63 -7.90 -34.55 -11.47
C VAL A 63 -9.01 -35.51 -10.94
N LYS A 64 -9.34 -35.48 -9.64
CA LYS A 64 -10.11 -36.56 -9.00
C LYS A 64 -11.63 -36.36 -8.84
N ILE A 65 -12.22 -35.17 -9.08
CA ILE A 65 -13.69 -34.97 -9.01
C ILE A 65 -14.20 -33.94 -10.04
N PRO A 66 -14.73 -34.38 -11.20
CA PRO A 66 -14.99 -33.49 -12.35
C PRO A 66 -16.21 -32.55 -12.24
N TYR A 67 -17.12 -32.74 -11.26
CA TYR A 67 -18.38 -31.98 -11.17
C TYR A 67 -18.32 -30.73 -10.28
N ILE A 68 -17.33 -30.60 -9.40
CA ILE A 68 -17.23 -29.49 -8.43
C ILE A 68 -16.74 -28.21 -9.10
N SER A 69 -15.70 -28.30 -9.94
CA SER A 69 -15.10 -27.14 -10.62
C SER A 69 -16.08 -26.41 -11.57
N PRO A 70 -16.88 -27.11 -12.40
CA PRO A 70 -17.90 -26.46 -13.23
C PRO A 70 -19.00 -25.76 -12.43
N VAL A 71 -19.48 -26.37 -11.34
CA VAL A 71 -20.55 -25.80 -10.50
C VAL A 71 -20.06 -24.55 -9.76
N ALA A 72 -18.83 -24.58 -9.21
CA ALA A 72 -18.22 -23.41 -8.57
C ALA A 72 -17.94 -22.26 -9.57
N GLY A 73 -17.54 -22.60 -10.80
CA GLY A 73 -17.35 -21.64 -11.89
C GLY A 73 -18.63 -20.91 -12.28
N LEU A 74 -19.74 -21.64 -12.42
CA LEU A 74 -21.06 -21.07 -12.73
C LEU A 74 -21.58 -20.20 -11.59
N LEU A 75 -21.44 -20.65 -10.33
CA LEU A 75 -21.84 -19.87 -9.15
C LEU A 75 -21.10 -18.53 -9.08
N LEU A 76 -19.78 -18.53 -9.33
CA LEU A 76 -18.99 -17.30 -9.32
C LEU A 76 -19.47 -16.31 -10.39
N GLN A 77 -19.77 -16.78 -11.61
CA GLN A 77 -20.26 -15.91 -12.68
C GLN A 77 -21.62 -15.28 -12.34
N VAL A 78 -22.53 -16.05 -11.74
CA VAL A 78 -23.83 -15.52 -11.30
C VAL A 78 -23.67 -14.53 -10.14
N LEU A 79 -22.70 -14.75 -9.24
CA LEU A 79 -22.38 -13.82 -8.16
C LEU A 79 -21.74 -12.53 -8.66
N THR A 80 -20.83 -12.57 -9.65
CA THR A 80 -20.21 -11.35 -10.20
C THR A 80 -21.21 -10.48 -10.98
N MET A 81 -22.27 -11.09 -11.53
CA MET A 81 -23.37 -10.35 -12.16
C MET A 81 -24.27 -9.60 -11.14
N ARG A 82 -24.09 -9.80 -9.82
CA ARG A 82 -24.83 -9.10 -8.75
C ARG A 82 -24.78 -7.57 -8.90
N ASP A 83 -23.59 -7.04 -9.19
CA ASP A 83 -23.37 -5.60 -9.30
C ASP A 83 -24.01 -4.98 -10.55
N GLU A 84 -24.33 -5.78 -11.55
CA GLU A 84 -24.95 -5.33 -12.79
C GLU A 84 -26.48 -5.16 -12.65
N VAL A 85 -27.10 -5.84 -11.67
CA VAL A 85 -28.57 -5.83 -11.47
C VAL A 85 -29.02 -4.92 -10.31
N LYS A 86 -28.25 -3.87 -10.02
CA LYS A 86 -28.46 -2.88 -8.93
C LYS A 86 -29.86 -2.25 -8.84
N GLN A 87 -30.68 -2.29 -9.89
CA GLN A 87 -32.01 -1.67 -9.90
C GLN A 87 -33.12 -2.45 -9.17
N HIS A 88 -32.95 -3.75 -8.86
CA HIS A 88 -33.96 -4.59 -8.19
C HIS A 88 -33.44 -5.25 -6.91
N LYS A 89 -32.89 -4.41 -6.02
CA LYS A 89 -32.16 -4.78 -4.79
C LYS A 89 -32.86 -5.88 -3.96
N LYS A 90 -34.15 -5.73 -3.62
CA LYS A 90 -34.83 -6.63 -2.68
C LYS A 90 -35.09 -8.06 -3.20
N GLU A 91 -35.44 -8.22 -4.47
CA GLU A 91 -35.77 -9.54 -5.06
C GLU A 91 -34.48 -10.30 -5.38
N TRP A 92 -33.46 -9.59 -5.87
CA TRP A 92 -32.13 -10.15 -6.05
C TRP A 92 -31.44 -10.51 -4.74
N ASP A 93 -31.64 -9.75 -3.66
CA ASP A 93 -31.10 -10.09 -2.34
C ASP A 93 -31.64 -11.43 -1.81
N LEU A 94 -32.85 -11.86 -2.21
CA LEU A 94 -33.39 -13.16 -1.83
C LEU A 94 -32.72 -14.30 -2.63
N VAL A 95 -32.60 -14.12 -3.95
CA VAL A 95 -31.92 -15.07 -4.84
C VAL A 95 -30.44 -15.20 -4.47
N MET A 96 -29.75 -14.09 -4.20
CA MET A 96 -28.35 -14.06 -3.78
C MET A 96 -28.13 -14.76 -2.43
N ARG A 97 -29.07 -14.62 -1.48
CA ARG A 97 -29.02 -15.39 -0.23
C ARG A 97 -29.19 -16.89 -0.46
N LYS A 98 -30.06 -17.31 -1.37
CA LYS A 98 -30.23 -18.73 -1.74
C LYS A 98 -29.01 -19.28 -2.47
N LEU A 99 -28.44 -18.50 -3.40
CA LEU A 99 -27.19 -18.83 -4.07
C LEU A 99 -26.01 -18.91 -3.10
N GLY A 100 -25.94 -18.03 -2.10
CA GLY A 100 -24.94 -18.12 -1.02
C GLY A 100 -25.08 -19.41 -0.19
N ARG A 101 -26.30 -19.93 -0.02
CA ARG A 101 -26.53 -21.23 0.64
C ARG A 101 -26.14 -22.40 -0.25
N VAL A 102 -26.45 -22.36 -1.54
CA VAL A 102 -26.01 -23.38 -2.52
C VAL A 102 -24.49 -23.37 -2.65
N ALA A 103 -23.89 -22.18 -2.72
CA ALA A 103 -22.45 -21.96 -2.69
C ALA A 103 -21.88 -22.60 -1.45
N SER A 104 -22.41 -22.31 -0.25
CA SER A 104 -21.98 -23.02 0.96
C SER A 104 -22.14 -24.53 0.78
N LEU A 105 -23.25 -25.10 0.30
CA LEU A 105 -23.40 -26.55 0.12
C LEU A 105 -22.40 -27.21 -0.85
N VAL A 106 -22.11 -26.54 -1.97
CA VAL A 106 -21.13 -26.95 -2.99
C VAL A 106 -19.71 -26.68 -2.56
N VAL A 107 -19.55 -25.74 -1.67
CA VAL A 107 -18.40 -25.49 -0.85
C VAL A 107 -18.71 -26.18 0.46
N ASN A 108 -19.43 -27.31 0.54
CA ASN A 108 -19.54 -28.11 1.76
C ASN A 108 -19.20 -29.65 1.60
N VAL A 109 -19.52 -30.22 0.45
CA VAL A 109 -19.31 -31.63 0.02
C VAL A 109 -17.85 -32.15 -0.11
N GLY A 110 -16.86 -31.34 -0.40
CA GLY A 110 -15.61 -31.71 -1.06
C GLY A 110 -14.37 -31.27 -0.30
N GLU A 111 -14.49 -30.40 0.70
CA GLU A 111 -13.65 -30.51 1.90
C GLU A 111 -13.84 -31.91 2.51
N SER A 112 -15.10 -32.39 2.54
CA SER A 112 -15.40 -33.74 3.02
C SER A 112 -14.84 -34.83 2.10
N CYS A 113 -14.92 -34.68 0.76
CA CYS A 113 -14.30 -35.63 -0.16
C CYS A 113 -12.76 -35.65 -0.05
N GLN A 114 -12.14 -34.49 0.09
CA GLN A 114 -10.69 -34.35 0.25
C GLN A 114 -10.21 -34.97 1.58
N LYS A 115 -10.93 -34.73 2.68
CA LYS A 115 -10.62 -35.27 4.01
C LYS A 115 -10.64 -36.80 4.07
N HIS A 116 -11.47 -37.44 3.25
CA HIS A 116 -11.60 -38.90 3.22
C HIS A 116 -10.91 -39.56 2.01
N ASN A 117 -10.18 -38.79 1.19
CA ASN A 117 -9.43 -39.27 0.02
C ASN A 117 -10.28 -40.11 -0.96
N LEU A 118 -11.55 -39.71 -1.15
CA LEU A 118 -12.54 -40.43 -1.96
C LEU A 118 -12.33 -40.17 -3.47
N ASP A 119 -12.47 -41.21 -4.29
CA ASP A 119 -12.43 -41.14 -5.77
C ASP A 119 -13.84 -41.21 -6.38
N GLU A 120 -14.00 -40.91 -7.68
CA GLU A 120 -15.29 -40.84 -8.41
C GLU A 120 -16.19 -42.07 -8.18
N ASN A 121 -15.57 -43.25 -8.03
CA ASN A 121 -16.26 -44.53 -7.83
C ASN A 121 -16.88 -44.73 -6.43
N TYR A 122 -16.57 -43.86 -5.48
CA TYR A 122 -17.02 -43.95 -4.08
C TYR A 122 -18.02 -42.85 -3.71
N LEU A 123 -18.37 -41.96 -4.65
CA LEU A 123 -19.44 -40.99 -4.47
C LEU A 123 -20.80 -41.70 -4.53
N PRO A 124 -21.65 -41.50 -3.51
CA PRO A 124 -23.00 -42.03 -3.53
C PRO A 124 -23.78 -41.60 -4.79
N PRO A 125 -24.47 -42.53 -5.48
CA PRO A 125 -25.23 -42.22 -6.70
C PRO A 125 -26.23 -41.06 -6.54
N GLY A 126 -26.82 -40.94 -5.35
CA GLY A 126 -27.72 -39.84 -5.01
C GLY A 126 -27.04 -38.46 -5.00
N LEU A 127 -25.84 -38.35 -4.42
CA LEU A 127 -25.10 -37.09 -4.35
C LEU A 127 -24.55 -36.67 -5.72
N ARG A 128 -24.12 -37.64 -6.53
CA ARG A 128 -23.72 -37.41 -7.93
C ARG A 128 -24.87 -36.83 -8.76
N THR A 129 -26.08 -37.38 -8.62
CA THR A 129 -27.28 -36.91 -9.33
C THR A 129 -27.64 -35.48 -8.94
N ILE A 130 -27.50 -35.14 -7.66
CA ILE A 130 -27.78 -33.79 -7.14
C ILE A 130 -26.79 -32.76 -7.68
N LEU A 131 -25.49 -33.06 -7.72
CA LEU A 131 -24.47 -32.15 -8.26
C LEU A 131 -24.63 -31.91 -9.77
N LEU A 132 -24.99 -32.94 -10.53
CA LEU A 132 -25.31 -32.82 -11.96
C LEU A 132 -26.57 -31.97 -12.21
N THR A 133 -27.58 -32.12 -11.36
CA THR A 133 -28.80 -31.31 -11.42
C THR A 133 -28.45 -29.84 -11.15
N LEU A 134 -27.70 -29.56 -10.08
CA LEU A 134 -27.20 -28.21 -9.77
C LEU A 134 -26.43 -27.57 -10.93
N GLN A 135 -25.53 -28.32 -11.56
CA GLN A 135 -24.75 -27.84 -12.70
C GLN A 135 -25.66 -27.43 -13.88
N THR A 136 -26.69 -28.23 -14.16
CA THR A 136 -27.63 -28.00 -15.27
C THR A 136 -28.46 -26.74 -15.01
N GLU A 137 -28.99 -26.59 -13.80
CA GLU A 137 -29.82 -25.44 -13.42
C GLU A 137 -29.00 -24.13 -13.42
N LEU A 138 -27.81 -24.13 -12.81
CA LEU A 138 -26.93 -22.96 -12.78
C LEU A 138 -26.45 -22.54 -14.18
N GLY A 139 -26.19 -23.52 -15.06
CA GLY A 139 -25.86 -23.26 -16.47
C GLY A 139 -27.06 -22.75 -17.29
N GLY A 140 -28.30 -23.03 -16.87
CA GLY A 140 -29.50 -22.41 -17.42
C GLY A 140 -29.60 -20.92 -17.03
N ILE A 141 -29.37 -20.62 -15.75
CA ILE A 141 -29.39 -19.26 -15.20
C ILE A 141 -28.35 -18.37 -15.87
N GLU A 142 -27.11 -18.83 -15.99
CA GLU A 142 -26.03 -18.08 -16.64
C GLU A 142 -26.36 -17.72 -18.10
N ARG A 143 -26.91 -18.68 -18.86
CA ARG A 143 -27.30 -18.46 -20.27
C ARG A 143 -28.44 -17.45 -20.40
N ALA A 144 -29.46 -17.54 -19.56
CA ALA A 144 -30.58 -16.61 -19.58
C ALA A 144 -30.16 -15.18 -19.19
N LEU A 145 -29.23 -15.03 -18.24
CA LEU A 145 -28.68 -13.72 -17.87
C LEU A 145 -27.82 -13.13 -18.99
N LYS A 146 -26.95 -13.92 -19.61
CA LYS A 146 -26.14 -13.47 -20.76
C LYS A 146 -26.98 -13.04 -21.97
N GLN A 147 -28.05 -13.77 -22.28
CA GLN A 147 -28.99 -13.40 -23.35
C GLN A 147 -29.73 -12.08 -23.09
N ASN A 148 -29.88 -11.66 -21.83
CA ASN A 148 -30.51 -10.39 -21.46
C ASN A 148 -29.53 -9.20 -21.42
N VAL A 149 -28.22 -9.44 -21.22
CA VAL A 149 -27.19 -8.40 -21.14
C VAL A 149 -26.78 -7.87 -22.53
N GLU A 150 -26.90 -8.68 -23.59
CA GLU A 150 -26.50 -8.29 -24.97
C GLU A 150 -27.51 -7.41 -25.73
N VAL A 151 -28.71 -7.12 -25.18
CA VAL A 151 -29.77 -6.41 -25.93
C VAL A 151 -29.81 -4.91 -25.61
N GLY A 152 -29.46 -4.08 -26.60
CA GLY A 152 -29.34 -2.63 -26.47
C GLY A 152 -30.65 -1.83 -26.31
N GLY A 153 -30.51 -0.73 -25.56
CA GLY A 153 -31.21 0.56 -25.72
C GLY A 153 -32.71 0.62 -25.43
N ILE A 154 -33.54 0.00 -26.26
CA ILE A 154 -34.97 0.37 -26.37
C ILE A 154 -35.92 -0.81 -26.08
N ARG A 155 -35.45 -2.07 -26.12
CA ARG A 155 -36.22 -3.25 -25.66
C ARG A 155 -36.26 -3.43 -24.14
N LYS A 156 -35.45 -2.64 -23.40
CA LYS A 156 -35.29 -2.69 -21.93
C LYS A 156 -36.57 -2.40 -21.12
N VAL A 157 -37.60 -1.81 -21.74
CA VAL A 157 -38.86 -1.47 -21.06
C VAL A 157 -39.94 -2.54 -21.29
N LEU A 158 -39.94 -3.23 -22.43
CA LEU A 158 -40.93 -4.28 -22.75
C LEU A 158 -40.59 -5.64 -22.14
N LEU A 159 -39.31 -5.96 -21.93
CA LEU A 159 -38.84 -7.20 -21.27
C LEU A 159 -38.82 -7.10 -19.71
N ARG A 160 -39.33 -6.00 -19.13
CA ARG A 160 -39.37 -5.77 -17.67
C ARG A 160 -40.23 -6.78 -16.90
N LYS A 161 -41.29 -7.30 -17.52
CA LYS A 161 -42.12 -8.35 -16.93
C LYS A 161 -41.46 -9.73 -17.04
N ASP A 162 -40.81 -9.99 -18.17
CA ASP A 162 -40.12 -11.25 -18.41
C ASP A 162 -38.96 -11.43 -17.44
N LEU A 163 -38.11 -10.41 -17.22
CA LEU A 163 -37.00 -10.50 -16.25
C LEU A 163 -37.49 -10.80 -14.82
N LEU A 164 -38.60 -10.17 -14.39
CA LEU A 164 -39.18 -10.40 -13.06
C LEU A 164 -39.82 -11.79 -12.96
N GLN A 165 -40.39 -12.30 -14.06
CA GLN A 165 -40.93 -13.64 -14.16
C GLN A 165 -39.80 -14.69 -14.19
N THR A 166 -38.68 -14.41 -14.85
CA THR A 166 -37.50 -15.26 -14.84
C THR A 166 -36.87 -15.30 -13.44
N VAL A 167 -36.72 -14.15 -12.75
CA VAL A 167 -36.23 -14.09 -11.36
C VAL A 167 -37.14 -14.86 -10.39
N LYS A 168 -38.46 -14.77 -10.56
CA LYS A 168 -39.44 -15.54 -9.76
C LYS A 168 -39.44 -17.04 -10.09
N GLN A 169 -39.27 -17.40 -11.35
CA GLN A 169 -39.09 -18.78 -11.77
C GLN A 169 -37.84 -19.38 -11.13
N TYR A 170 -36.74 -18.64 -11.11
CA TYR A 170 -35.49 -19.06 -10.45
C TYR A 170 -35.59 -19.17 -8.93
N ASP A 171 -36.38 -18.31 -8.29
CA ASP A 171 -36.68 -18.44 -6.86
C ASP A 171 -37.35 -19.79 -6.55
N GLY A 172 -38.26 -20.25 -7.42
CA GLY A 172 -38.93 -21.55 -7.34
C GLY A 172 -37.98 -22.72 -7.60
N GLU A 173 -37.19 -22.66 -8.67
CA GLU A 173 -36.23 -23.72 -9.05
C GLU A 173 -35.14 -23.90 -7.99
N LEU A 174 -34.53 -22.82 -7.49
CA LEU A 174 -33.56 -22.86 -6.38
C LEU A 174 -34.20 -23.38 -5.08
N SER A 175 -35.48 -23.07 -4.82
CA SER A 175 -36.19 -23.58 -3.66
C SER A 175 -36.45 -25.08 -3.74
N ASN A 176 -36.77 -25.60 -4.93
CA ASN A 176 -36.96 -27.04 -5.17
C ASN A 176 -35.64 -27.82 -5.01
N VAL A 177 -34.53 -27.27 -5.50
CA VAL A 177 -33.20 -27.88 -5.32
C VAL A 177 -32.80 -27.88 -3.84
N LEU A 178 -32.98 -26.75 -3.14
CA LEU A 178 -32.71 -26.66 -1.69
C LEU A 178 -33.64 -27.57 -0.86
N GLN A 179 -34.91 -27.73 -1.25
CA GLN A 179 -35.83 -28.71 -0.63
C GLN A 179 -35.39 -30.14 -0.90
N THR A 180 -34.87 -30.47 -2.09
CA THR A 180 -34.35 -31.81 -2.40
C THR A 180 -33.16 -32.16 -1.49
N PHE A 181 -32.30 -31.18 -1.17
CA PHE A 181 -31.25 -31.30 -0.16
C PHE A 181 -31.77 -31.43 1.29
N GLN A 182 -32.94 -30.88 1.61
CA GLN A 182 -33.54 -30.92 2.94
C GLN A 182 -34.44 -32.15 3.20
N VAL A 183 -35.05 -32.71 2.17
CA VAL A 183 -36.10 -33.75 2.28
C VAL A 183 -35.56 -35.19 2.18
N SER A 184 -34.29 -35.38 1.82
CA SER A 184 -33.63 -36.69 1.96
C SER A 184 -32.52 -36.67 3.01
N PRO A 185 -32.86 -36.71 4.31
CA PRO A 185 -31.92 -37.16 5.34
C PRO A 185 -31.86 -38.68 5.31
N ARG A 186 -31.55 -39.28 4.16
CA ARG A 186 -31.14 -40.69 4.15
C ARG A 186 -29.65 -40.69 4.37
N ILE A 187 -29.30 -40.99 5.62
CA ILE A 187 -27.99 -41.45 6.07
C ILE A 187 -27.42 -42.29 4.93
N LEU A 188 -26.35 -41.82 4.31
CA LEU A 188 -25.64 -42.59 3.31
C LEU A 188 -24.79 -43.62 4.03
N VAL A 189 -25.49 -44.64 4.53
CA VAL A 189 -24.87 -45.84 5.09
C VAL A 189 -24.22 -46.55 3.92
N ILE A 190 -22.90 -46.48 3.84
CA ILE A 190 -22.10 -47.33 2.96
C ILE A 190 -22.23 -48.75 3.52
N PRO A 191 -22.75 -49.74 2.76
CA PRO A 191 -22.76 -51.11 3.21
C PRO A 191 -21.32 -51.58 3.49
N MET A 192 -21.12 -52.27 4.62
CA MET A 192 -19.85 -52.72 5.21
C MET A 192 -18.95 -53.63 4.33
N THR A 193 -19.26 -53.81 3.05
CA THR A 193 -18.59 -54.78 2.16
C THR A 193 -17.35 -54.25 1.44
N TYR A 194 -16.94 -52.99 1.66
CA TYR A 194 -15.84 -52.36 0.90
C TYR A 194 -14.76 -51.65 1.74
N LEU A 195 -14.65 -51.92 3.05
CA LEU A 195 -13.59 -51.35 3.92
C LEU A 195 -12.63 -52.43 4.45
N PRO A 196 -11.29 -52.20 4.50
CA PRO A 196 -10.32 -53.20 4.97
C PRO A 196 -10.28 -53.44 6.49
N ASN A 197 -11.09 -52.73 7.30
CA ASN A 197 -11.08 -52.88 8.76
C ASN A 197 -12.47 -52.58 9.37
N PRO A 198 -13.10 -53.53 10.11
CA PRO A 198 -14.51 -53.45 10.48
C PRO A 198 -14.81 -52.79 11.84
N LEU A 199 -13.93 -51.93 12.37
CA LEU A 199 -14.22 -51.17 13.59
C LEU A 199 -14.03 -49.69 13.33
N GLN A 200 -15.13 -48.93 13.49
CA GLN A 200 -15.28 -47.47 13.43
C GLN A 200 -15.52 -46.88 12.03
N ALA A 201 -16.80 -46.79 11.64
CA ALA A 201 -17.22 -45.77 10.67
C ALA A 201 -18.73 -45.51 10.77
N GLU A 202 -19.11 -44.51 11.55
CA GLU A 202 -20.34 -43.77 11.29
C GLU A 202 -19.93 -42.54 10.47
N LEU A 203 -20.05 -42.62 9.14
CA LEU A 203 -19.68 -41.54 8.23
C LEU A 203 -20.78 -40.47 8.23
N VAL A 204 -20.68 -39.48 9.12
CA VAL A 204 -21.53 -38.29 9.09
C VAL A 204 -20.87 -37.25 8.18
N LEU A 205 -21.32 -37.18 6.92
CA LEU A 205 -20.96 -36.11 5.98
C LEU A 205 -21.61 -34.79 6.42
N ASP A 206 -20.96 -34.07 7.35
CA ASP A 206 -21.29 -32.67 7.64
C ASP A 206 -20.51 -31.79 6.67
N VAL A 207 -21.13 -31.66 5.51
CA VAL A 207 -20.69 -30.91 4.36
C VAL A 207 -20.50 -29.45 4.85
N ARG A 208 -19.23 -28.94 4.95
CA ARG A 208 -18.65 -27.54 4.83
C ARG A 208 -17.24 -27.51 4.14
N PHE A 209 -16.93 -26.64 3.15
CA PHE A 209 -15.77 -26.44 2.19
C PHE A 209 -15.30 -24.95 2.24
N ALA A 210 -14.10 -24.74 1.72
CA ALA A 210 -13.50 -23.61 1.03
C ALA A 210 -12.40 -24.13 0.03
N GLN A 211 -11.76 -23.22 -0.72
CA GLN A 211 -10.33 -23.22 -1.19
C GLN A 211 -9.86 -23.93 -2.48
N LEU A 212 -8.80 -23.56 -3.26
CA LEU A 212 -7.88 -22.41 -3.54
C LEU A 212 -7.12 -22.57 -4.92
N VAL A 213 -6.74 -21.46 -5.57
CA VAL A 213 -5.68 -21.13 -6.59
C VAL A 213 -4.64 -22.18 -7.04
N ASN A 214 -4.16 -22.13 -8.32
CA ASN A 214 -2.72 -22.14 -8.79
C ASN A 214 -2.54 -22.29 -10.32
N GLU A 215 -1.45 -21.93 -11.05
CA GLU A 215 -0.24 -21.06 -10.95
C GLU A 215 0.67 -21.27 -12.22
N ARG A 216 1.53 -20.30 -12.64
CA ARG A 216 3.03 -20.40 -12.95
C ARG A 216 3.67 -19.57 -14.11
N LYS A 217 4.72 -18.78 -13.71
CA LYS A 217 6.14 -18.57 -14.24
C LYS A 217 6.43 -17.91 -15.62
N LEU A 218 7.58 -17.26 -15.97
CA LEU A 218 8.70 -16.43 -15.39
C LEU A 218 9.74 -16.18 -16.53
N ALA A 219 10.40 -15.00 -16.68
CA ALA A 219 11.77 -14.81 -17.24
C ALA A 219 12.29 -13.33 -17.19
N VAL A 220 13.58 -13.12 -16.90
CA VAL A 220 14.31 -11.84 -16.67
C VAL A 220 15.56 -11.74 -17.55
N VAL A 221 15.87 -10.55 -18.11
CA VAL A 221 17.22 -10.14 -18.59
C VAL A 221 17.36 -8.61 -18.40
N GLY A 222 18.50 -8.12 -17.91
CA GLY A 222 18.83 -6.69 -17.84
C GLY A 222 20.19 -6.38 -18.49
N PRO A 223 20.49 -5.09 -18.78
CA PRO A 223 21.88 -4.63 -18.77
C PRO A 223 22.08 -3.23 -18.14
N SER A 224 23.26 -3.06 -17.55
CA SER A 224 23.87 -1.83 -17.05
C SER A 224 24.75 -1.15 -18.11
N GLY A 225 24.87 0.18 -18.05
CA GLY A 225 25.79 0.98 -18.88
C GLY A 225 26.17 2.32 -18.23
N PRO A 226 27.32 2.93 -18.60
CA PRO A 226 28.04 3.91 -17.78
C PRO A 226 27.70 5.36 -18.11
N SER A 227 27.80 6.23 -17.10
CA SER A 227 27.49 7.66 -17.12
C SER A 227 28.68 8.52 -17.59
N ASN A 228 28.47 9.30 -18.66
CA ASN A 228 29.39 10.33 -19.14
C ASN A 228 29.15 11.66 -18.40
N ILE A 229 30.23 12.27 -17.91
CA ILE A 229 30.26 13.55 -17.22
C ILE A 229 30.16 14.68 -18.26
N THR A 230 29.13 15.51 -18.16
CA THR A 230 28.97 16.73 -18.98
C THR A 230 29.24 17.96 -18.12
N THR A 231 30.10 18.85 -18.59
CA THR A 231 30.45 20.13 -17.98
C THR A 231 29.25 21.09 -18.00
N SER A 232 28.72 21.47 -16.83
CA SER A 232 27.60 22.41 -16.69
C SER A 232 28.04 23.87 -16.80
N ILE A 233 27.25 24.73 -17.41
CA ILE A 233 27.37 26.20 -17.37
C ILE A 233 26.84 26.69 -16.01
N PRO A 234 27.30 27.82 -15.43
CA PRO A 234 26.73 28.37 -14.20
C PRO A 234 25.20 28.50 -14.29
N GLN A 235 24.48 27.91 -13.34
CA GLN A 235 23.02 27.95 -13.33
C GLN A 235 22.54 29.21 -12.60
N GLU A 236 22.00 30.15 -13.36
CA GLU A 236 21.22 31.23 -12.76
C GLU A 236 19.97 30.66 -12.07
N PRO A 237 19.54 31.23 -10.93
CA PRO A 237 18.25 30.86 -10.32
C PRO A 237 17.10 31.04 -11.30
N ARG A 238 16.24 30.03 -11.45
CA ARG A 238 15.13 30.07 -12.42
C ARG A 238 13.79 30.03 -11.72
N SER A 239 12.92 30.99 -12.01
CA SER A 239 11.60 31.03 -11.41
C SER A 239 10.76 29.80 -11.85
N PRO A 240 10.19 29.03 -10.91
CA PRO A 240 9.36 27.89 -11.25
C PRO A 240 8.10 28.37 -11.96
N GLN A 241 7.83 27.82 -13.16
CA GLN A 241 6.68 28.22 -13.98
C GLN A 241 5.34 27.71 -13.41
N ILE A 242 5.39 26.62 -12.64
CA ILE A 242 4.24 26.01 -11.97
C ILE A 242 4.64 25.85 -10.50
N PHE A 243 4.03 26.65 -9.63
CA PHE A 243 4.36 26.69 -8.20
C PHE A 243 3.10 26.94 -7.38
N PHE A 244 2.66 25.93 -6.62
CA PHE A 244 1.42 25.96 -5.84
C PHE A 244 1.63 25.33 -4.46
N GLY A 245 0.93 25.86 -3.45
CA GLY A 245 0.81 25.24 -2.13
C GLY A 245 2.07 25.32 -1.27
N ARG A 246 2.93 26.30 -1.53
CA ARG A 246 4.19 26.55 -0.80
C ARG A 246 4.33 28.00 -0.33
N ASP A 247 3.24 28.75 -0.36
CA ASP A 247 3.20 30.16 0.00
C ASP A 247 3.57 30.38 1.47
N THR A 248 3.12 29.49 2.35
CA THR A 248 3.44 29.57 3.78
C THR A 248 4.93 29.36 4.04
N GLU A 249 5.54 28.30 3.51
CA GLU A 249 6.97 28.04 3.66
C GLU A 249 7.81 29.14 2.99
N LEU A 250 7.38 29.64 1.83
CA LEU A 250 8.02 30.75 1.15
C LEU A 250 8.03 32.01 2.03
N GLU A 251 6.88 32.44 2.56
CA GLU A 251 6.80 33.62 3.43
C GLU A 251 7.60 33.45 4.73
N ILE A 252 7.64 32.25 5.31
CA ILE A 252 8.49 31.95 6.48
C ILE A 252 9.96 32.16 6.14
N ILE A 253 10.43 31.64 4.99
CA ILE A 253 11.82 31.81 4.54
C ILE A 253 12.13 33.28 4.28
N LEU A 254 11.26 33.99 3.56
CA LEU A 254 11.42 35.42 3.28
C LEU A 254 11.48 36.23 4.58
N HIS A 255 10.64 35.91 5.55
CA HIS A 255 10.65 36.55 6.86
C HIS A 255 11.99 36.31 7.58
N MET A 256 12.45 35.06 7.68
CA MET A 256 13.73 34.71 8.31
C MET A 256 14.92 35.44 7.68
N ILE A 257 14.93 35.58 6.35
CA ILE A 257 15.96 36.33 5.63
C ILE A 257 15.88 37.83 5.94
N SER A 258 14.67 38.40 5.94
CA SER A 258 14.47 39.84 6.14
C SER A 258 14.76 40.33 7.56
N THR A 259 14.41 39.54 8.58
CA THR A 259 14.52 39.99 9.98
C THR A 259 15.92 39.83 10.54
N GLY A 260 16.68 38.82 10.08
CA GLY A 260 18.01 38.49 10.59
C GLY A 260 17.99 38.15 12.09
N VAL A 261 18.35 36.93 12.49
CA VAL A 261 18.37 36.58 13.92
C VAL A 261 19.69 37.04 14.55
N GLY A 262 19.63 38.06 15.42
CA GLY A 262 20.77 38.49 16.24
C GLY A 262 21.95 39.06 15.45
N SER A 263 21.68 39.88 14.42
CA SER A 263 22.69 40.49 13.53
C SER A 263 23.49 39.50 12.68
N ARG A 264 22.99 38.27 12.47
CA ARG A 264 23.59 37.28 11.58
C ARG A 264 22.70 37.02 10.35
N PRO A 265 23.29 36.79 9.16
CA PRO A 265 22.55 36.32 7.99
C PRO A 265 21.78 35.04 8.27
N ALA A 266 20.70 34.79 7.52
CA ALA A 266 19.93 33.57 7.68
C ALA A 266 20.68 32.34 7.16
N ARG A 267 20.56 31.22 7.88
CA ARG A 267 21.07 29.90 7.51
C ARG A 267 19.89 28.95 7.57
N ILE A 268 19.36 28.55 6.42
CA ILE A 268 18.07 27.87 6.30
C ILE A 268 18.26 26.54 5.58
N ALA A 269 17.71 25.47 6.14
CA ALA A 269 17.68 24.16 5.50
C ALA A 269 16.24 23.82 5.10
N ILE A 270 16.01 23.66 3.79
CA ILE A 270 14.75 23.12 3.25
C ILE A 270 14.90 21.59 3.18
N LEU A 271 14.22 20.90 4.08
CA LEU A 271 14.32 19.46 4.27
C LEU A 271 13.06 18.74 3.78
N GLY A 272 13.14 17.40 3.68
CA GLY A 272 11.99 16.55 3.37
C GLY A 272 12.28 15.47 2.33
N PRO A 273 11.27 14.65 1.99
CA PRO A 273 11.44 13.52 1.07
C PRO A 273 11.76 13.96 -0.38
N GLY A 274 12.20 13.01 -1.20
CA GLY A 274 12.43 13.24 -2.62
C GLY A 274 11.12 13.52 -3.38
N GLY A 275 11.12 14.52 -4.27
CA GLY A 275 9.94 14.86 -5.09
C GLY A 275 8.92 15.82 -4.44
N TYR A 276 9.24 16.39 -3.28
CA TYR A 276 8.34 17.27 -2.51
C TYR A 276 8.47 18.77 -2.85
N GLY A 277 9.28 19.12 -3.84
CA GLY A 277 9.38 20.49 -4.35
C GLY A 277 10.40 21.40 -3.66
N LYS A 278 11.38 20.85 -2.92
CA LYS A 278 12.42 21.62 -2.23
C LYS A 278 13.20 22.56 -3.16
N THR A 279 13.68 22.04 -4.29
CA THR A 279 14.40 22.82 -5.32
C THR A 279 13.53 23.89 -5.95
N ALA A 280 12.23 23.62 -6.14
CA ALA A 280 11.28 24.60 -6.65
C ALA A 280 11.05 25.74 -5.63
N LEU A 281 10.91 25.41 -4.34
CA LEU A 281 10.81 26.39 -3.26
C LEU A 281 12.08 27.24 -3.15
N ALA A 282 13.27 26.63 -3.22
CA ALA A 282 14.53 27.37 -3.18
C ALA A 282 14.66 28.36 -4.35
N ASN A 283 14.29 27.94 -5.56
CA ASN A 283 14.26 28.81 -6.73
C ASN A 283 13.19 29.91 -6.61
N ALA A 284 12.01 29.62 -6.05
CA ALA A 284 11.00 30.62 -5.78
C ALA A 284 11.52 31.70 -4.82
N VAL A 285 12.26 31.31 -3.77
CA VAL A 285 12.93 32.24 -2.85
C VAL A 285 13.94 33.11 -3.61
N LEU A 286 14.88 32.51 -4.34
CA LEU A 286 15.95 33.24 -5.04
C LEU A 286 15.45 34.21 -6.12
N THR A 287 14.27 33.93 -6.67
CA THR A 287 13.65 34.77 -7.71
C THR A 287 12.57 35.69 -7.18
N HIS A 288 12.24 35.65 -5.89
CA HIS A 288 11.24 36.50 -5.27
C HIS A 288 11.66 37.97 -5.26
N SER A 289 10.75 38.90 -5.59
CA SER A 289 11.05 40.35 -5.71
C SER A 289 11.81 40.92 -4.51
N ARG A 290 11.35 40.65 -3.28
CA ARG A 290 12.05 41.08 -2.03
C ARG A 290 13.51 40.60 -1.95
N ILE A 291 13.80 39.40 -2.42
CA ILE A 291 15.17 38.85 -2.45
C ILE A 291 15.95 39.50 -3.59
N GLN A 292 15.31 39.76 -4.73
CA GLN A 292 15.95 40.48 -5.83
C GLN A 292 16.35 41.91 -5.46
N GLU A 293 15.47 42.61 -4.74
CA GLU A 293 15.71 43.97 -4.23
C GLU A 293 16.84 44.00 -3.20
N HIS A 294 16.94 42.98 -2.34
CA HIS A 294 17.93 42.96 -1.26
C HIS A 294 19.33 42.50 -1.71
N PHE A 295 19.42 41.47 -2.55
CA PHE A 295 20.69 40.84 -2.94
C PHE A 295 21.14 41.20 -4.37
N GLY A 296 20.30 41.87 -5.17
CA GLY A 296 20.64 42.23 -6.54
C GLY A 296 21.04 41.00 -7.37
N SER A 297 22.19 41.07 -8.04
CA SER A 297 22.78 39.96 -8.82
C SER A 297 23.54 38.94 -7.97
N ALA A 298 23.81 39.19 -6.69
CA ALA A 298 24.56 38.31 -5.79
C ALA A 298 23.69 37.15 -5.26
N ARG A 299 23.04 36.43 -6.19
CA ARG A 299 22.15 35.31 -5.92
C ARG A 299 22.67 34.08 -6.66
N TYR A 300 23.28 33.16 -5.95
CA TYR A 300 23.98 32.02 -6.53
C TYR A 300 23.23 30.73 -6.26
N PHE A 301 23.03 29.91 -7.31
CA PHE A 301 22.45 28.58 -7.21
C PHE A 301 23.50 27.54 -7.61
N VAL A 302 23.87 26.68 -6.66
CA VAL A 302 24.87 25.62 -6.85
C VAL A 302 24.15 24.28 -6.82
N ALA A 303 24.14 23.58 -7.96
CA ALA A 303 23.58 22.24 -8.07
C ALA A 303 24.59 21.20 -7.58
N CYS A 304 24.37 20.63 -6.39
CA CYS A 304 25.31 19.70 -5.77
C CYS A 304 25.10 18.23 -6.19
N GLU A 305 24.12 17.92 -7.03
CA GLU A 305 23.66 16.55 -7.33
C GLU A 305 24.80 15.59 -7.75
N SER A 306 25.81 16.10 -8.46
CA SER A 306 26.96 15.32 -8.97
C SER A 306 28.27 15.55 -8.19
N ILE A 307 28.20 16.17 -7.01
CA ILE A 307 29.36 16.52 -6.19
C ILE A 307 29.49 15.53 -5.04
N PHE A 308 30.68 14.95 -4.85
CA PHE A 308 30.92 13.88 -3.85
C PHE A 308 32.13 14.15 -2.95
N SER A 309 32.69 15.36 -2.95
CA SER A 309 33.80 15.76 -2.08
C SER A 309 33.81 17.26 -1.80
N SER A 310 34.49 17.67 -0.72
CA SER A 310 34.67 19.09 -0.38
C SER A 310 35.46 19.86 -1.44
N GLY A 311 36.48 19.23 -2.04
CA GLY A 311 37.25 19.83 -3.14
C GLY A 311 36.41 20.06 -4.40
N ALA A 312 35.56 19.10 -4.78
CA ALA A 312 34.64 19.26 -5.90
C ALA A 312 33.58 20.34 -5.62
N LEU A 313 33.10 20.44 -4.38
CA LEU A 313 32.19 21.51 -3.96
C LEU A 313 32.86 22.88 -4.07
N LEU A 314 34.12 22.99 -3.65
CA LEU A 314 34.90 24.24 -3.75
C LEU A 314 35.06 24.68 -5.22
N VAL A 315 35.31 23.75 -6.14
CA VAL A 315 35.40 24.02 -7.58
C VAL A 315 34.07 24.51 -8.15
N GLU A 316 32.95 23.84 -7.83
CA GLU A 316 31.64 24.27 -8.36
C GLU A 316 31.20 25.61 -7.75
N LEU A 317 31.55 25.89 -6.49
CA LEU A 317 31.37 27.21 -5.88
C LEU A 317 32.17 28.29 -6.62
N ALA A 318 33.47 28.07 -6.84
CA ALA A 318 34.33 29.02 -7.56
C ALA A 318 33.79 29.34 -8.95
N LYS A 319 33.35 28.31 -9.67
CA LYS A 319 32.77 28.41 -11.00
C LYS A 319 31.43 29.15 -11.01
N THR A 320 30.53 28.84 -10.08
CA THR A 320 29.20 29.48 -9.99
C THR A 320 29.32 30.96 -9.60
N ILE A 321 30.26 31.28 -8.71
CA ILE A 321 30.52 32.65 -8.24
C ILE A 321 31.30 33.48 -9.30
N GLY A 322 31.92 32.83 -10.29
CA GLY A 322 32.65 33.48 -11.37
C GLY A 322 34.07 33.91 -10.97
N VAL A 323 34.75 33.12 -10.13
CA VAL A 323 36.15 33.37 -9.68
C VAL A 323 37.14 32.31 -10.19
N LEU A 324 36.68 31.44 -11.08
CA LEU A 324 37.50 30.43 -11.75
C LEU A 324 37.84 30.95 -13.16
N ASP A 325 39.09 31.37 -13.37
CA ASP A 325 39.64 31.70 -14.70
C ASP A 325 40.31 30.47 -15.33
N GLU A 326 40.44 30.45 -16.65
CA GLU A 326 41.17 29.39 -17.38
C GLU A 326 42.59 29.22 -16.81
N GLY A 327 42.89 28.02 -16.29
CA GLY A 327 44.19 27.67 -15.74
C GLY A 327 44.43 28.04 -14.26
N SER A 328 43.40 28.51 -13.55
CA SER A 328 43.51 28.82 -12.11
C SER A 328 42.85 27.76 -11.22
N ASP A 329 43.52 27.39 -10.13
CA ASP A 329 42.97 26.47 -9.13
C ASP A 329 41.84 27.15 -8.32
N ALA A 330 40.81 26.38 -7.99
CA ALA A 330 39.76 26.82 -7.09
C ALA A 330 40.35 27.08 -5.69
N SER A 331 40.36 28.34 -5.27
CA SER A 331 40.90 28.76 -3.98
C SER A 331 39.82 29.38 -3.10
N TRP A 332 39.74 28.91 -1.86
CA TRP A 332 38.86 29.49 -0.83
C TRP A 332 39.05 31.00 -0.70
N SER A 333 40.29 31.50 -0.76
CA SER A 333 40.59 32.93 -0.61
C SER A 333 39.90 33.80 -1.66
N ARG A 334 39.73 33.29 -2.90
CA ARG A 334 39.04 34.01 -3.98
C ARG A 334 37.54 34.02 -3.79
N ILE A 335 36.96 32.87 -3.44
CA ILE A 335 35.55 32.74 -3.10
C ILE A 335 35.21 33.67 -1.93
N HIS A 336 36.01 33.62 -0.86
CA HIS A 336 35.87 34.47 0.31
C HIS A 336 35.91 35.96 -0.07
N ALA A 337 36.92 36.39 -0.85
CA ALA A 337 37.02 37.78 -1.27
C ALA A 337 35.78 38.25 -2.04
N LYS A 338 35.24 37.41 -2.94
CA LYS A 338 34.05 37.74 -3.74
C LYS A 338 32.76 37.77 -2.92
N LEU A 339 32.56 36.78 -2.04
CA LEU A 339 31.39 36.71 -1.15
C LEU A 339 31.36 37.82 -0.09
N ASN A 340 32.50 38.47 0.19
CA ASN A 340 32.60 39.55 1.16
C ASN A 340 32.42 40.96 0.55
N LEU A 341 32.21 41.08 -0.76
CA LEU A 341 32.02 42.39 -1.42
C LEU A 341 30.63 42.98 -1.18
N GLU A 342 29.62 42.13 -1.13
CA GLU A 342 28.21 42.52 -1.08
C GLU A 342 27.38 41.45 -0.37
N ASN A 343 26.19 41.84 0.11
CA ASN A 343 25.26 40.89 0.69
C ASN A 343 24.90 39.84 -0.36
N THR A 344 25.16 38.58 -0.04
CA THR A 344 25.03 37.46 -0.97
C THR A 344 24.05 36.43 -0.43
N ILE A 345 23.24 35.84 -1.32
CA ILE A 345 22.47 34.63 -1.01
C ILE A 345 23.01 33.46 -1.84
N LEU A 346 23.42 32.40 -1.13
CA LEU A 346 23.96 31.18 -1.71
C LEU A 346 23.01 30.01 -1.45
N CYS A 347 22.49 29.41 -2.51
CA CYS A 347 21.69 28.20 -2.45
C CYS A 347 22.51 26.98 -2.85
N LEU A 348 22.62 25.99 -1.96
CA LEU A 348 23.23 24.68 -2.23
C LEU A 348 22.12 23.64 -2.39
N ASP A 349 21.79 23.29 -3.63
CA ASP A 349 20.70 22.37 -3.94
C ASP A 349 21.17 20.91 -3.97
N ASN A 350 20.40 19.99 -3.39
CA ASN A 350 20.75 18.57 -3.21
C ASN A 350 22.07 18.38 -2.45
N PHE A 351 22.25 19.13 -1.35
CA PHE A 351 23.48 19.14 -0.57
C PHE A 351 23.78 17.78 0.09
N GLU A 352 22.82 16.83 0.13
CA GLU A 352 23.08 15.46 0.56
C GLU A 352 24.09 14.73 -0.32
N SER A 353 24.24 15.09 -1.60
CA SER A 353 25.21 14.45 -2.49
C SER A 353 26.65 14.59 -1.96
N PRO A 354 27.18 15.79 -1.65
CA PRO A 354 28.50 15.92 -1.05
C PRO A 354 28.52 15.59 0.44
N TRP A 355 27.43 15.81 1.17
CA TRP A 355 27.41 15.71 2.64
C TRP A 355 27.16 14.29 3.18
N ASP A 356 26.30 13.50 2.53
CA ASP A 356 25.91 12.15 2.97
C ASP A 356 26.90 11.10 2.43
N GLN A 357 28.18 11.31 2.78
CA GLN A 357 29.33 10.51 2.39
C GLN A 357 29.98 9.83 3.60
N ALA A 358 31.11 9.16 3.39
CA ALA A 358 31.94 8.64 4.48
C ALA A 358 32.33 9.75 5.47
N ALA A 359 32.59 9.38 6.73
CA ALA A 359 32.70 10.33 7.85
C ALA A 359 33.77 11.41 7.64
N ASP A 360 34.90 11.07 7.04
CA ASP A 360 36.01 11.97 6.71
C ASP A 360 35.62 13.01 5.63
N VAL A 361 34.93 12.55 4.58
CA VAL A 361 34.41 13.41 3.51
C VAL A 361 33.32 14.32 4.04
N LYS A 362 32.38 13.76 4.80
CA LYS A 362 31.30 14.51 5.45
C LYS A 362 31.86 15.62 6.34
N TYR A 363 32.85 15.31 7.20
CA TYR A 363 33.50 16.28 8.06
C TYR A 363 34.12 17.43 7.25
N SER A 364 34.84 17.10 6.17
CA SER A 364 35.48 18.10 5.30
C SER A 364 34.47 19.01 4.58
N VAL A 365 33.30 18.47 4.22
CA VAL A 365 32.20 19.23 3.61
C VAL A 365 31.51 20.13 4.65
N GLU A 366 31.31 19.64 5.87
CA GLU A 366 30.80 20.45 6.98
C GLU A 366 31.75 21.58 7.36
N GLU A 367 33.06 21.34 7.36
CA GLU A 367 34.06 22.39 7.63
C GLU A 367 34.01 23.50 6.57
N LEU A 368 33.89 23.14 5.28
CA LEU A 368 33.73 24.12 4.21
C LEU A 368 32.42 24.91 4.37
N LEU A 369 31.31 24.24 4.71
CA LEU A 369 30.04 24.91 4.99
C LEU A 369 30.15 25.85 6.19
N SER A 370 30.84 25.45 7.26
CA SER A 370 31.10 26.28 8.44
C SER A 370 31.80 27.58 8.03
N ARG A 371 32.90 27.48 7.27
CA ARG A 371 33.65 28.65 6.76
C ARG A 371 32.79 29.61 5.94
N ILE A 372 31.87 29.10 5.12
CA ILE A 372 30.90 29.94 4.37
C ILE A 372 29.95 30.62 5.35
N THR A 373 29.41 29.87 6.31
CA THR A 373 28.40 30.35 7.24
C THR A 373 28.96 31.28 8.33
N GLU A 374 30.28 31.35 8.50
CA GLU A 374 30.97 32.34 9.36
C GLU A 374 30.91 33.76 8.77
N LEU A 375 30.67 33.90 7.46
CA LEU A 375 30.61 35.20 6.80
C LEU A 375 29.36 35.99 7.22
N HIS A 376 29.57 37.26 7.59
CA HIS A 376 28.51 38.15 8.08
C HIS A 376 27.60 38.74 6.99
N HIS A 377 27.95 38.53 5.71
CA HIS A 377 27.21 39.04 4.55
C HIS A 377 26.58 37.92 3.70
N VAL A 378 26.74 36.66 4.09
CA VAL A 378 26.29 35.51 3.30
C VAL A 378 25.10 34.83 3.96
N THR A 379 23.94 34.94 3.32
CA THR A 379 22.77 34.12 3.60
C THR A 379 22.94 32.77 2.91
N VAL A 380 22.74 31.68 3.65
CA VAL A 380 22.86 30.31 3.12
C VAL A 380 21.51 29.63 3.14
N LEU A 381 21.12 29.11 1.98
CA LEU A 381 19.97 28.23 1.80
C LEU A 381 20.50 26.87 1.34
N ILE A 382 20.05 25.79 1.97
CA ILE A 382 20.33 24.44 1.46
C ILE A 382 19.05 23.69 1.19
N THR A 383 19.06 22.82 0.19
CA THR A 383 18.02 21.80 0.02
C THR A 383 18.62 20.43 0.26
N MET A 384 17.96 19.59 1.05
CA MET A 384 18.43 18.23 1.31
C MET A 384 17.30 17.23 1.46
N ARG A 385 17.57 15.98 1.07
CA ARG A 385 16.76 14.84 1.48
C ARG A 385 16.96 14.53 2.96
N GLY A 386 15.87 14.10 3.60
CA GLY A 386 15.90 13.71 5.00
C GLY A 386 15.37 14.76 5.95
N THR A 387 15.64 14.56 7.24
CA THR A 387 15.14 15.40 8.35
C THR A 387 16.24 15.98 9.22
N VAL A 388 17.52 15.74 8.89
CA VAL A 388 18.69 16.17 9.67
C VAL A 388 19.52 17.16 8.89
N GLN A 389 19.99 18.19 9.58
CA GLN A 389 20.81 19.27 9.06
C GLN A 389 22.30 18.99 9.30
N PRO A 390 23.21 19.57 8.52
CA PRO A 390 24.65 19.57 8.81
C PRO A 390 24.96 20.10 10.23
N ALA A 391 25.83 19.41 10.97
CA ALA A 391 25.98 19.63 12.41
C ALA A 391 26.85 20.85 12.78
N GLN A 392 27.84 21.19 11.96
CA GLN A 392 28.78 22.29 12.22
C GLN A 392 28.24 23.69 11.87
N THR A 393 26.96 23.80 11.51
CA THR A 393 26.34 25.08 11.17
C THR A 393 25.29 25.46 12.21
N LEU A 394 25.36 26.69 12.72
CA LEU A 394 24.31 27.23 13.58
C LEU A 394 23.11 27.69 12.73
N TRP A 395 22.16 26.78 12.51
CA TRP A 395 20.95 27.04 11.71
C TRP A 395 20.04 28.09 12.36
N THR A 396 19.37 28.88 11.54
CA THR A 396 18.45 29.93 11.99
C THR A 396 17.18 29.33 12.59
N HIS A 397 16.79 29.81 13.77
CA HIS A 397 15.55 29.42 14.44
C HIS A 397 14.40 30.40 14.15
N PRO A 398 13.14 29.94 14.16
CA PRO A 398 12.73 28.53 14.26
C PRO A 398 13.13 27.75 12.99
N PHE A 399 13.39 26.45 13.14
CA PHE A 399 13.70 25.61 11.99
C PHE A 399 12.48 25.49 11.08
N LEU A 400 12.71 25.51 9.77
CA LEU A 400 11.69 25.15 8.81
C LEU A 400 11.38 23.65 8.96
N PRO A 401 10.12 23.25 9.21
CA PRO A 401 9.77 21.84 9.25
C PRO A 401 10.03 21.18 7.88
N PRO A 402 10.34 19.87 7.83
CA PRO A 402 10.46 19.16 6.56
C PRO A 402 9.19 19.30 5.73
N LEU A 403 9.34 19.50 4.42
CA LEU A 403 8.21 19.68 3.51
C LEU A 403 7.31 18.44 3.52
N THR A 404 6.00 18.68 3.60
CA THR A 404 4.94 17.67 3.55
C THR A 404 4.30 17.60 2.16
N THR A 405 3.35 16.69 1.96
CA THR A 405 2.57 16.59 0.72
C THR A 405 1.69 17.85 0.54
N LEU A 406 1.23 18.09 -0.69
CA LEU A 406 0.42 19.26 -0.99
C LEU A 406 -1.02 19.10 -0.48
N THR A 407 -1.71 20.23 -0.32
CA THR A 407 -3.17 20.22 -0.18
C THR A 407 -3.82 19.77 -1.49
N HIS A 408 -5.06 19.28 -1.38
CA HIS A 408 -5.87 18.91 -2.53
C HIS A 408 -5.95 20.06 -3.56
N ASP A 409 -6.17 21.29 -3.10
CA ASP A 409 -6.38 22.44 -4.00
C ASP A 409 -5.09 22.85 -4.71
N ALA A 410 -3.94 22.80 -4.03
CA ALA A 410 -2.64 23.05 -4.65
C ALA A 410 -2.30 21.96 -5.68
N ALA A 411 -2.56 20.70 -5.35
CA ALA A 411 -2.35 19.59 -6.26
C ALA A 411 -3.25 19.67 -7.50
N ARG A 412 -4.51 20.06 -7.31
CA ARG A 412 -5.44 20.37 -8.39
C ARG A 412 -4.92 21.51 -9.27
N GLY A 413 -4.43 22.60 -8.68
CA GLY A 413 -3.87 23.73 -9.40
C GLY A 413 -2.71 23.33 -10.32
N ILE A 414 -1.79 22.48 -9.83
CA ILE A 414 -0.71 21.92 -10.67
C ILE A 414 -1.28 21.14 -11.85
N TRP A 415 -2.24 20.25 -11.60
CA TRP A 415 -2.84 19.42 -12.64
C TRP A 415 -3.57 20.24 -13.71
N GLU A 416 -4.39 21.20 -13.29
CA GLU A 416 -5.14 22.09 -14.17
C GLU A 416 -4.20 22.98 -15.00
N GLN A 417 -3.11 23.49 -14.40
CA GLN A 417 -2.13 24.29 -15.12
C GLN A 417 -1.43 23.51 -16.26
N ILE A 418 -1.24 22.20 -16.08
CA ILE A 418 -0.57 21.34 -17.08
C ILE A 418 -1.56 20.83 -18.14
N THR A 419 -2.77 20.43 -17.73
CA THR A 419 -3.72 19.70 -18.60
C THR A 419 -4.88 20.55 -19.10
N GLY A 420 -5.14 21.70 -18.47
CA GLY A 420 -6.28 22.59 -18.73
C GLY A 420 -7.63 22.09 -18.18
N LYS A 421 -7.69 20.92 -17.53
CA LYS A 421 -8.94 20.34 -17.02
C LYS A 421 -8.71 19.44 -15.80
N TYR A 422 -9.74 19.25 -14.99
CA TYR A 422 -9.72 18.35 -13.83
C TYR A 422 -11.04 17.58 -13.73
N ASP A 423 -10.99 16.28 -13.99
CA ASP A 423 -12.14 15.37 -13.87
C ASP A 423 -12.01 14.48 -12.63
N ASP A 424 -13.07 13.71 -12.31
CA ASP A 424 -13.09 12.85 -11.13
C ASP A 424 -11.96 11.81 -11.14
N ALA A 425 -11.60 11.29 -12.32
CA ALA A 425 -10.51 10.33 -12.46
C ALA A 425 -9.13 10.97 -12.20
N ALA A 426 -8.92 12.23 -12.59
CA ALA A 426 -7.75 13.01 -12.18
C ALA A 426 -7.71 13.21 -10.67
N GLY A 427 -8.86 13.49 -10.04
CA GLY A 427 -9.02 13.56 -8.59
C GLY A 427 -8.58 12.29 -7.87
N GLU A 428 -9.07 11.14 -8.34
CA GLU A 428 -8.68 9.84 -7.79
C GLU A 428 -7.19 9.54 -7.98
N LEU A 429 -6.61 9.88 -9.13
CA LEU A 429 -5.18 9.72 -9.40
C LEU A 429 -4.31 10.56 -8.46
N VAL A 430 -4.63 11.86 -8.35
CA VAL A 430 -3.90 12.81 -7.50
C VAL A 430 -3.94 12.38 -6.03
N LYS A 431 -5.10 11.91 -5.57
CA LYS A 431 -5.25 11.32 -4.24
C LYS A 431 -4.47 10.01 -4.09
N ALA A 432 -4.45 9.17 -5.12
CA ALA A 432 -3.78 7.87 -5.05
C ALA A 432 -2.25 7.96 -5.00
N VAL A 433 -1.68 9.08 -5.45
CA VAL A 433 -0.25 9.45 -5.28
C VAL A 433 0.03 10.31 -4.06
N ASP A 434 -0.95 10.45 -3.17
CA ASP A 434 -0.86 11.18 -1.90
C ASP A 434 -0.41 12.63 -2.07
N TYR A 435 -0.84 13.27 -3.16
CA TYR A 435 -0.55 14.68 -3.45
C TYR A 435 0.96 15.04 -3.49
N ILE A 436 1.83 14.08 -3.85
CA ILE A 436 3.26 14.33 -4.02
C ILE A 436 3.48 15.19 -5.29
N PRO A 437 4.12 16.39 -5.20
CA PRO A 437 4.29 17.31 -6.33
C PRO A 437 4.89 16.66 -7.58
N LEU A 438 6.00 15.91 -7.43
CA LEU A 438 6.64 15.24 -8.55
C LEU A 438 5.72 14.22 -9.22
N ALA A 439 4.99 13.42 -8.43
CA ALA A 439 4.09 12.41 -8.96
C ALA A 439 2.91 13.04 -9.72
N ILE A 440 2.34 14.12 -9.17
CA ILE A 440 1.28 14.90 -9.83
C ILE A 440 1.78 15.47 -11.15
N ASN A 441 2.95 16.12 -11.15
CA ASN A 441 3.52 16.72 -12.35
C ASN A 441 3.71 15.70 -13.47
N LEU A 442 4.25 14.52 -13.14
CA LEU A 442 4.49 13.43 -14.10
C LEU A 442 3.17 12.84 -14.63
N LEU A 443 2.20 12.57 -13.76
CA LEU A 443 0.89 12.07 -14.17
C LEU A 443 0.11 13.10 -15.00
N ALA A 444 0.19 14.39 -14.67
CA ALA A 444 -0.46 15.45 -15.42
C ALA A 444 0.14 15.60 -16.83
N HIS A 445 1.46 15.46 -16.99
CA HIS A 445 2.09 15.42 -18.32
C HIS A 445 1.70 14.17 -19.11
N LEU A 446 1.61 13.00 -18.46
CA LEU A 446 1.04 11.81 -19.11
C LEU A 446 -0.41 12.03 -19.53
N ALA A 447 -1.18 12.78 -18.73
CA ALA A 447 -2.59 13.07 -19.00
C ALA A 447 -2.82 13.98 -20.22
N GLN A 448 -1.77 14.67 -20.70
CA GLN A 448 -1.83 15.42 -21.97
C GLN A 448 -1.97 14.47 -23.18
N THR A 449 -1.50 13.22 -23.07
CA THR A 449 -1.52 12.23 -24.15
C THR A 449 -2.41 11.02 -23.87
N MET A 450 -2.83 10.82 -22.62
CA MET A 450 -3.71 9.72 -22.21
C MET A 450 -4.83 10.21 -21.29
N PRO A 451 -6.10 9.82 -21.52
CA PRO A 451 -7.20 10.16 -20.62
C PRO A 451 -6.95 9.74 -19.15
N PRO A 452 -7.32 10.57 -18.15
CA PRO A 452 -7.13 10.26 -16.73
C PRO A 452 -7.75 8.92 -16.30
N ALA A 453 -8.92 8.56 -16.84
CA ALA A 453 -9.56 7.27 -16.56
C ALA A 453 -8.69 6.06 -17.00
N LEU A 454 -7.97 6.18 -18.12
CA LEU A 454 -7.04 5.14 -18.57
C LEU A 454 -5.77 5.12 -17.71
N LEU A 455 -5.24 6.29 -17.34
CA LEU A 455 -4.10 6.40 -16.42
C LEU A 455 -4.43 5.80 -15.05
N LEU A 456 -5.64 6.00 -14.54
CA LEU A 456 -6.10 5.40 -13.28
C LEU A 456 -6.14 3.87 -13.38
N ARG A 457 -6.66 3.32 -14.48
CA ARG A 457 -6.64 1.88 -14.72
C ARG A 457 -5.21 1.32 -14.79
N GLU A 458 -4.30 2.03 -15.46
CA GLU A 458 -2.90 1.62 -15.53
C GLU A 458 -2.18 1.77 -14.19
N TRP A 459 -2.56 2.77 -13.38
CA TRP A 459 -2.03 2.97 -12.03
C TRP A 459 -2.38 1.80 -11.11
N HIS A 460 -3.61 1.27 -11.20
CA HIS A 460 -4.01 0.09 -10.44
C HIS A 460 -3.21 -1.17 -10.81
N LYS A 461 -2.67 -1.25 -12.03
CA LYS A 461 -1.85 -2.39 -12.47
C LYS A 461 -0.36 -2.20 -12.19
N LYS A 462 0.20 -1.05 -12.57
CA LYS A 462 1.64 -0.79 -12.59
C LYS A 462 2.14 -0.03 -11.38
N GLN A 463 1.26 0.68 -10.65
CA GLN A 463 1.59 1.54 -9.50
C GLN A 463 2.77 2.48 -9.80
N THR A 464 3.80 2.53 -8.94
CA THR A 464 4.93 3.47 -9.09
C THR A 464 5.66 3.31 -10.41
N GLY A 465 5.66 2.10 -11.00
CA GLY A 465 6.22 1.85 -12.33
C GLY A 465 5.49 2.55 -13.48
N LEU A 466 4.28 3.09 -13.26
CA LEU A 466 3.59 3.94 -14.24
C LEU A 466 4.23 5.33 -14.36
N ILE A 467 4.79 5.85 -13.26
CA ILE A 467 5.23 7.24 -13.16
C ILE A 467 6.66 7.36 -13.68
N GLN A 468 6.81 7.07 -14.96
CA GLN A 468 8.04 7.16 -15.75
C GLN A 468 7.69 7.82 -17.08
N THR A 469 8.19 9.03 -17.35
CA THR A 469 7.98 9.70 -18.64
C THR A 469 9.27 9.69 -19.47
N GLY A 470 9.28 8.94 -20.58
CA GLY A 470 10.37 8.93 -21.56
C GLY A 470 11.55 8.01 -21.21
N GLN A 471 12.35 7.66 -22.22
CA GLN A 471 13.58 6.91 -22.00
C GLN A 471 14.59 7.81 -21.24
N THR A 472 15.15 7.26 -20.16
CA THR A 472 16.44 7.59 -19.51
C THR A 472 16.66 8.88 -18.69
N HIS A 473 15.72 9.84 -18.56
CA HIS A 473 15.97 10.99 -17.65
C HIS A 473 15.50 10.78 -16.21
N ARG A 474 16.47 10.70 -15.29
CA ARG A 474 16.30 10.49 -13.84
C ARG A 474 15.35 11.47 -13.11
N LEU A 475 15.19 12.67 -13.65
CA LEU A 475 14.33 13.73 -13.11
C LEU A 475 12.83 13.44 -13.31
N PHE A 476 12.48 12.48 -14.18
CA PHE A 476 11.10 12.16 -14.52
C PHE A 476 10.66 10.77 -14.05
N ASN A 477 11.28 10.29 -12.99
CA ASN A 477 11.03 8.95 -12.46
C ASN A 477 10.88 9.02 -10.94
N LEU A 478 9.65 8.79 -10.46
CA LEU A 478 9.35 8.78 -9.03
C LEU A 478 10.13 7.68 -8.29
N GLU A 479 10.25 6.51 -8.91
CA GLU A 479 10.98 5.37 -8.37
C GLU A 479 12.48 5.68 -8.22
N TYR A 480 13.07 6.35 -9.20
CA TYR A 480 14.46 6.80 -9.10
C TYR A 480 14.66 7.75 -7.91
N SER A 481 13.73 8.67 -7.70
CA SER A 481 13.78 9.55 -6.52
C SER A 481 13.71 8.74 -5.21
N ILE A 482 12.87 7.72 -5.10
CA ILE A 482 12.83 6.89 -3.88
C ILE A 482 14.13 6.10 -3.72
N GLN A 483 14.64 5.53 -4.82
CA GLN A 483 15.86 4.74 -4.85
C GLN A 483 17.07 5.54 -4.37
N LEU A 484 17.20 6.82 -4.75
CA LEU A 484 18.28 7.69 -4.26
C LEU A 484 18.31 7.81 -2.73
N SER A 485 17.15 7.84 -2.07
CA SER A 485 17.09 7.88 -0.60
C SER A 485 17.50 6.55 0.03
N ILE A 486 17.12 5.42 -0.59
CA ILE A 486 17.50 4.07 -0.15
C ILE A 486 19.00 3.82 -0.35
N ASP A 487 19.59 4.39 -1.40
CA ASP A 487 21.02 4.29 -1.71
C ASP A 487 21.83 5.45 -1.12
N SER A 488 21.34 6.14 -0.10
CA SER A 488 22.08 7.20 0.58
C SER A 488 23.29 6.66 1.37
N GLY A 489 24.27 7.52 1.67
CA GLY A 489 25.45 7.14 2.46
C GLY A 489 25.09 6.57 3.82
N ARG A 490 24.17 7.22 4.53
CA ARG A 490 23.59 6.75 5.81
C ARG A 490 22.94 5.37 5.73
N MET A 491 22.22 5.06 4.65
CA MET A 491 21.65 3.73 4.42
C MET A 491 22.73 2.68 4.11
N ARG A 492 23.76 3.02 3.31
CA ARG A 492 24.90 2.13 3.05
C ARG A 492 25.70 1.83 4.30
N ALA A 493 25.86 2.81 5.19
CA ALA A 493 26.54 2.63 6.48
C ALA A 493 25.75 1.73 7.44
N ASN A 494 24.44 1.57 7.22
CA ASN A 494 23.55 0.74 8.05
C ASN A 494 22.75 -0.25 7.19
N PRO A 495 23.39 -1.31 6.65
CA PRO A 495 22.73 -2.22 5.71
C PRO A 495 21.46 -2.91 6.25
N SER A 496 21.37 -3.11 7.57
CA SER A 496 20.20 -3.70 8.22
C SER A 496 18.97 -2.79 8.18
N ALA A 497 19.13 -1.47 8.05
CA ALA A 497 18.04 -0.52 7.89
C ALA A 497 17.20 -0.78 6.63
N LYS A 498 17.83 -1.27 5.55
CA LYS A 498 17.11 -1.70 4.34
C LYS A 498 16.20 -2.91 4.63
N GLY A 499 16.65 -3.84 5.45
CA GLY A 499 15.84 -4.97 5.92
C GLY A 499 14.64 -4.51 6.73
N LEU A 500 14.84 -3.55 7.65
CA LEU A 500 13.72 -2.97 8.41
C LEU A 500 12.71 -2.24 7.52
N LEU A 501 13.18 -1.50 6.52
CA LEU A 501 12.31 -0.82 5.56
C LEU A 501 11.42 -1.81 4.79
N GLN A 502 11.96 -2.98 4.44
CA GLN A 502 11.19 -4.05 3.80
C GLN A 502 10.11 -4.61 4.73
N ILE A 503 10.44 -4.82 6.01
CA ILE A 503 9.48 -5.25 7.04
C ILE A 503 8.36 -4.21 7.17
N LEU A 504 8.71 -2.94 7.37
CA LEU A 504 7.73 -1.85 7.48
C LEU A 504 6.88 -1.69 6.22
N SER A 505 7.42 -1.97 5.04
CA SER A 505 6.66 -1.94 3.78
C SER A 505 5.67 -3.09 3.66
N ALA A 506 5.93 -4.22 4.31
CA ALA A 506 4.97 -5.32 4.36
C ALA A 506 3.78 -5.00 5.28
N LEU A 507 4.01 -4.25 6.36
CA LEU A 507 3.04 -3.92 7.40
C LEU A 507 2.25 -2.64 7.07
N PRO A 508 0.94 -2.71 6.76
CA PRO A 508 0.15 -1.52 6.42
C PRO A 508 0.17 -0.39 7.43
N ASP A 509 0.13 -0.73 8.72
CA ASP A 509 0.09 0.24 9.81
C ASP A 509 1.50 0.48 10.40
N GLY A 510 2.54 -0.09 9.78
CA GLY A 510 3.90 -0.05 10.30
C GLY A 510 4.01 -0.70 11.68
N ILE A 511 4.86 -0.16 12.55
CA ILE A 511 5.09 -0.67 13.92
C ILE A 511 4.61 0.35 14.94
N HIS A 512 3.78 -0.07 15.88
CA HIS A 512 3.38 0.75 17.03
C HIS A 512 4.54 0.91 18.02
N THR A 513 4.70 2.08 18.64
CA THR A 513 5.76 2.35 19.63
C THR A 513 5.76 1.34 20.78
N GLU A 514 4.59 0.98 21.30
CA GLU A 514 4.43 -0.06 22.35
C GLU A 514 4.85 -1.48 21.91
N GLN A 515 4.87 -1.75 20.60
CA GLN A 515 5.21 -3.06 20.05
C GLN A 515 6.70 -3.19 19.69
N LEU A 516 7.52 -2.15 19.87
CA LEU A 516 8.94 -2.19 19.52
C LEU A 516 9.67 -3.35 20.20
N GLY A 517 9.45 -3.58 21.49
CA GLY A 517 10.08 -4.70 22.22
C GLY A 517 9.66 -6.08 21.69
N ARG A 518 8.41 -6.23 21.20
CA ARG A 518 7.96 -7.46 20.53
C ARG A 518 8.67 -7.66 19.20
N PHE A 519 8.82 -6.61 18.43
CA PHE A 519 9.52 -6.69 17.16
C PHE A 519 11.01 -7.00 17.33
N GLU A 520 11.65 -6.52 18.41
CA GLU A 520 13.03 -6.90 18.76
C GLU A 520 13.16 -8.40 19.08
N GLU A 521 12.15 -9.00 19.72
CA GLU A 521 12.08 -10.47 19.94
C GLU A 521 11.92 -11.26 18.63
N ILE A 522 11.19 -10.71 17.65
CA ILE A 522 10.92 -11.36 16.35
C ILE A 522 12.13 -11.24 15.41
N VAL A 523 12.83 -10.11 15.45
CA VAL A 523 13.92 -9.74 14.53
C VAL A 523 15.24 -9.60 15.32
N VAL A 524 15.66 -10.71 15.94
CA VAL A 524 16.74 -10.78 16.96
C VAL A 524 18.09 -10.19 16.50
N ASP A 525 18.40 -10.30 15.21
CA ASP A 525 19.67 -9.88 14.62
C ASP A 525 19.63 -8.48 13.96
N MET A 526 18.64 -7.66 14.35
CA MET A 526 18.48 -6.29 13.87
C MET A 526 18.31 -5.31 15.02
N ASP A 527 19.14 -4.26 15.05
CA ASP A 527 18.92 -3.10 15.92
C ASP A 527 17.78 -2.24 15.35
N ILE A 528 16.57 -2.43 15.87
CA ILE A 528 15.37 -1.77 15.36
C ILE A 528 15.43 -0.27 15.61
N LEU A 529 15.84 0.17 16.81
CA LEU A 529 15.85 1.58 17.17
C LEU A 529 16.85 2.38 16.33
N SER A 530 18.08 1.87 16.19
CA SER A 530 19.09 2.51 15.35
C SER A 530 18.64 2.57 13.89
N ASN A 531 18.06 1.48 13.37
CA ASN A 531 17.58 1.45 11.99
C ASN A 531 16.36 2.35 11.77
N LEU A 532 15.40 2.43 12.70
CA LEU A 532 14.29 3.38 12.64
C LEU A 532 14.83 4.80 12.59
N HIS A 533 15.82 5.12 13.42
CA HIS A 533 16.45 6.43 13.42
C HIS A 533 17.04 6.75 12.04
N VAL A 534 17.83 5.85 11.45
CA VAL A 534 18.39 6.04 10.09
C VAL A 534 17.28 6.23 9.05
N LEU A 535 16.22 5.43 9.08
CA LEU A 535 15.11 5.54 8.14
C LEU A 535 14.36 6.87 8.25
N GLN A 536 14.18 7.38 9.48
CA GLN A 536 13.61 8.71 9.72
C GLN A 536 14.53 9.82 9.23
N GLN A 537 15.83 9.68 9.45
CA GLN A 537 16.83 10.64 8.96
C GLN A 537 16.82 10.74 7.43
N CYS A 538 16.50 9.66 6.73
CA CYS A 538 16.37 9.61 5.27
C CYS A 538 14.96 9.96 4.74
N SER A 539 14.01 10.30 5.63
CA SER A 539 12.58 10.51 5.32
C SER A 539 11.91 9.32 4.61
N LEU A 540 12.35 8.09 4.91
CA LEU A 540 11.75 6.86 4.39
C LEU A 540 10.64 6.34 5.33
N VAL A 541 10.71 6.70 6.61
CA VAL A 541 9.75 6.37 7.65
C VAL A 541 9.40 7.64 8.43
N ASN A 542 8.13 7.81 8.74
CA ASN A 542 7.63 8.90 9.57
C ASN A 542 6.92 8.34 10.80
N VAL A 543 6.77 9.17 11.82
CA VAL A 543 5.94 8.86 13.00
C VAL A 543 4.59 9.54 12.81
N ILE A 544 3.53 8.75 12.72
CA ILE A 544 2.15 9.24 12.61
C ILE A 544 1.39 8.75 13.83
N GLY A 545 1.02 9.68 14.72
CA GLY A 545 0.54 9.34 16.05
C GLY A 545 1.62 8.56 16.82
N GLU A 546 1.33 7.31 17.15
CA GLU A 546 2.22 6.41 17.89
C GLU A 546 2.80 5.29 17.02
N ARG A 547 2.84 5.47 15.69
CA ARG A 547 3.31 4.43 14.76
C ARG A 547 4.42 4.91 13.85
N TYR A 548 5.45 4.08 13.70
CA TYR A 548 6.48 4.22 12.67
C TYR A 548 5.95 3.63 11.37
N GLN A 549 5.70 4.48 10.38
CA GLN A 549 5.06 4.08 9.12
C GLN A 549 5.86 4.55 7.91
N THR A 550 5.93 3.67 6.91
CA THR A 550 6.43 4.02 5.58
C THR A 550 5.32 4.69 4.78
N HIS A 551 5.65 5.78 4.09
CA HIS A 551 4.70 6.47 3.22
C HIS A 551 4.11 5.49 2.17
N PRO A 552 2.80 5.53 1.85
CA PRO A 552 2.15 4.55 0.97
C PRO A 552 2.84 4.31 -0.38
N ILE A 553 3.38 5.38 -0.98
CA ILE A 553 4.14 5.32 -2.23
C ILE A 553 5.49 4.60 -2.08
N ILE A 554 6.25 4.89 -1.01
CA ILE A 554 7.52 4.20 -0.72
C ILE A 554 7.23 2.73 -0.44
N ARG A 555 6.16 2.45 0.32
CA ARG A 555 5.69 1.10 0.61
C ARG A 555 5.39 0.30 -0.67
N ARG A 556 4.62 0.88 -1.60
CA ARG A 556 4.32 0.25 -2.91
C ARG A 556 5.59 -0.04 -3.69
N PHE A 557 6.49 0.95 -3.77
CA PHE A 557 7.78 0.80 -4.43
C PHE A 557 8.61 -0.35 -3.85
N CYS A 558 8.78 -0.39 -2.52
CA CYS A 558 9.54 -1.44 -1.85
C CYS A 558 8.95 -2.83 -2.08
N ASN A 559 7.61 -2.96 -2.03
CA ASN A 559 6.91 -4.23 -2.26
C ASN A 559 7.00 -4.72 -3.72
N GLN A 560 7.21 -3.83 -4.69
CA GLN A 560 7.42 -4.20 -6.09
C GLN A 560 8.86 -4.64 -6.38
N GLN A 561 9.85 -3.99 -5.75
CA GLN A 561 11.26 -4.24 -6.07
C GLN A 561 11.91 -5.34 -5.23
N SER A 562 11.47 -5.53 -3.99
CA SER A 562 12.21 -6.35 -3.05
C SER A 562 11.31 -7.11 -2.10
N SER A 563 11.59 -8.40 -1.92
CA SER A 563 10.95 -9.23 -0.91
C SER A 563 11.69 -9.10 0.42
N ILE A 564 10.93 -9.20 1.52
CA ILE A 564 11.48 -9.42 2.86
C ILE A 564 12.40 -10.65 2.82
N SER A 565 13.53 -10.61 3.55
CA SER A 565 14.38 -11.79 3.76
C SER A 565 13.53 -12.98 4.24
N PRO A 566 13.69 -14.19 3.66
CA PRO A 566 12.90 -15.37 4.05
C PRO A 566 12.88 -15.61 5.55
N LYS A 567 14.03 -15.41 6.21
CA LYS A 567 14.17 -15.52 7.68
C LYS A 567 13.18 -14.62 8.43
N TYR A 568 13.15 -13.33 8.12
CA TYR A 568 12.25 -12.38 8.80
C TYR A 568 10.81 -12.58 8.36
N LYS A 569 10.58 -12.99 7.11
CA LYS A 569 9.25 -13.31 6.60
C LYS A 569 8.62 -14.46 7.40
N GLU A 570 9.34 -15.56 7.60
CA GLU A 570 8.87 -16.70 8.40
C GLU A 570 8.58 -16.29 9.85
N SER A 571 9.50 -15.58 10.51
CA SER A 571 9.29 -15.10 11.89
C SER A 571 8.06 -14.20 12.02
N LEU A 572 7.84 -13.28 11.08
CA LEU A 572 6.66 -12.40 11.07
C LEU A 572 5.38 -13.18 10.80
N GLN A 573 5.40 -14.12 9.85
CA GLN A 573 4.25 -14.97 9.55
C GLN A 573 3.85 -15.81 10.77
N ASP A 574 4.81 -16.44 11.43
CA ASP A 574 4.54 -17.20 12.65
C ASP A 574 4.01 -16.32 13.77
N TYR A 575 4.57 -15.12 13.96
CA TYR A 575 4.08 -14.16 14.94
C TYR A 575 2.60 -13.81 14.69
N TYR A 576 2.25 -13.36 13.48
CA TYR A 576 0.87 -12.96 13.17
C TYR A 576 -0.12 -14.12 13.15
N ILE A 577 0.30 -15.33 12.74
CA ILE A 577 -0.54 -16.52 12.86
C ILE A 577 -0.80 -16.84 14.34
N ASN A 578 0.23 -16.77 15.19
CA ASN A 578 0.09 -17.04 16.62
C ASN A 578 -0.76 -15.97 17.33
N LEU A 579 -0.61 -14.70 16.93
CA LEU A 579 -1.44 -13.59 17.41
C LEU A 579 -2.89 -13.83 17.00
N ALA A 580 -3.16 -14.10 15.72
CA ALA A 580 -4.49 -14.40 15.18
C ALA A 580 -5.15 -15.65 15.79
N SER A 581 -4.36 -16.63 16.19
CA SER A 581 -4.83 -17.87 16.84
C SER A 581 -5.15 -17.69 18.32
N SER A 582 -4.80 -16.56 18.94
CA SER A 582 -5.11 -16.31 20.34
C SER A 582 -6.61 -16.06 20.53
N GLU A 583 -7.24 -16.81 21.43
CA GLU A 583 -8.69 -16.69 21.63
C GLU A 583 -9.07 -15.29 22.14
N PRO A 584 -10.13 -14.67 21.60
CA PRO A 584 -10.68 -13.43 22.11
C PRO A 584 -11.32 -13.69 23.48
N SER A 585 -10.50 -13.70 24.52
CA SER A 585 -10.96 -13.81 25.89
C SER A 585 -10.45 -12.63 26.70
N THR A 586 -11.36 -12.03 27.47
CA THR A 586 -11.07 -11.05 28.52
C THR A 586 -10.12 -11.58 29.59
N ALA A 587 -9.82 -12.89 29.58
CA ALA A 587 -8.84 -13.55 30.44
C ALA A 587 -7.37 -13.28 30.05
N GLN A 588 -7.08 -12.77 28.85
CA GLN A 588 -5.72 -12.39 28.42
C GLN A 588 -5.68 -10.93 27.92
N PRO A 589 -5.85 -9.94 28.81
CA PRO A 589 -5.99 -8.52 28.43
C PRO A 589 -4.79 -7.97 27.65
N LYS A 590 -3.56 -8.45 27.94
CA LYS A 590 -2.36 -8.04 27.21
C LYS A 590 -2.36 -8.46 25.74
N LYS A 591 -2.76 -9.71 25.43
CA LYS A 591 -2.83 -10.20 24.04
C LYS A 591 -4.00 -9.58 23.29
N HIS A 592 -5.10 -9.32 23.99
CA HIS A 592 -6.23 -8.61 23.40
C HIS A 592 -5.83 -7.18 22.99
N ALA A 593 -5.15 -6.44 23.87
CA ALA A 593 -4.63 -5.11 23.54
C ALA A 593 -3.61 -5.15 22.38
N GLU A 594 -2.69 -6.12 22.39
CA GLU A 594 -1.74 -6.34 21.29
C GLU A 594 -2.46 -6.62 19.96
N MET A 595 -3.49 -7.47 19.96
CA MET A 595 -4.31 -7.73 18.78
C MET A 595 -5.03 -6.47 18.28
N VAL A 596 -5.62 -5.66 19.17
CA VAL A 596 -6.28 -4.39 18.81
C VAL A 596 -5.31 -3.47 18.08
N LEU A 597 -4.06 -3.36 18.57
CA LEU A 597 -3.04 -2.54 17.92
C LEU A 597 -2.62 -3.10 16.56
N GLU A 598 -2.64 -4.42 16.37
CA GLU A 598 -2.09 -5.10 15.19
C GLU A 598 -3.16 -5.60 14.20
N VAL A 599 -4.42 -5.16 14.30
CA VAL A 599 -5.55 -5.65 13.47
C VAL A 599 -5.25 -5.60 11.97
N ASN A 600 -4.86 -4.44 11.43
CA ASN A 600 -4.67 -4.31 9.98
C ASN A 600 -3.42 -5.03 9.49
N ASN A 601 -2.37 -5.06 10.30
CA ASN A 601 -1.15 -5.81 10.02
C ASN A 601 -1.44 -7.32 9.99
N THR A 602 -2.18 -7.83 10.98
CA THR A 602 -2.64 -9.22 11.06
C THR A 602 -3.49 -9.57 9.84
N LYS A 603 -4.48 -8.74 9.51
CA LYS A 603 -5.32 -8.93 8.31
C LYS A 603 -4.49 -9.01 7.04
N ALA A 604 -3.55 -8.08 6.85
CA ALA A 604 -2.71 -8.05 5.66
C ALA A 604 -1.80 -9.28 5.56
N MET A 605 -1.20 -9.71 6.67
CA MET A 605 -0.33 -10.88 6.72
C MET A 605 -1.09 -12.17 6.42
N LEU A 606 -2.28 -12.36 7.01
CA LEU A 606 -3.13 -13.53 6.72
C LEU A 606 -3.57 -13.57 5.26
N MET A 607 -3.89 -12.41 4.66
CA MET A 607 -4.25 -12.32 3.23
C MET A 607 -3.06 -12.56 2.31
N ASP A 608 -1.84 -12.15 2.67
CA ASP A 608 -0.62 -12.50 1.93
C ASP A 608 -0.34 -14.00 1.99
N LEU A 609 -0.46 -14.60 3.18
CA LEU A 609 -0.30 -16.03 3.41
C LEU A 609 -1.29 -16.86 2.58
N LEU A 610 -2.56 -16.44 2.48
CA LEU A 610 -3.57 -17.10 1.65
C LEU A 610 -3.25 -17.08 0.15
N LYS A 611 -2.60 -16.02 -0.32
CA LYS A 611 -2.18 -15.91 -1.73
C LYS A 611 -0.89 -16.67 -2.03
N SER A 612 -0.18 -17.09 -0.98
CA SER A 612 1.06 -17.84 -1.07
C SER A 612 0.82 -19.35 -0.90
N ASN A 613 1.68 -20.20 -1.44
CA ASN A 613 1.66 -21.66 -1.21
C ASN A 613 2.12 -22.01 0.23
N TYR A 614 1.42 -21.52 1.26
CA TYR A 614 1.75 -21.80 2.66
C TYR A 614 1.49 -23.27 3.01
N GLU A 615 2.48 -23.93 3.63
CA GLU A 615 2.47 -25.39 3.82
C GLU A 615 1.40 -25.88 4.82
N ASN A 616 1.09 -25.11 5.87
CA ASN A 616 0.18 -25.52 6.94
C ASN A 616 -1.18 -24.80 6.88
N ILE A 617 -1.96 -25.12 5.86
CA ILE A 617 -3.27 -24.51 5.59
C ILE A 617 -4.23 -24.64 6.79
N SER A 618 -4.19 -25.76 7.54
CA SER A 618 -5.05 -25.97 8.72
C SER A 618 -4.81 -24.91 9.79
N LYS A 619 -3.55 -24.64 10.13
CA LYS A 619 -3.18 -23.63 11.12
C LYS A 619 -3.60 -22.23 10.67
N LEU A 620 -3.45 -21.92 9.37
CA LEU A 620 -3.84 -20.64 8.79
C LEU A 620 -5.36 -20.42 8.84
N VAL A 621 -6.15 -21.45 8.50
CA VAL A 621 -7.63 -21.38 8.54
C VAL A 621 -8.13 -21.19 9.98
N ASP A 622 -7.56 -21.89 10.95
CA ASP A 622 -7.90 -21.74 12.37
C ASP A 622 -7.60 -20.32 12.89
N ALA A 623 -6.46 -19.74 12.47
CA ALA A 623 -6.06 -18.38 12.78
C ALA A 623 -7.03 -17.36 12.17
N ILE A 624 -7.43 -17.53 10.90
CA ILE A 624 -8.40 -16.65 10.22
C ILE A 624 -9.76 -16.69 10.91
N ILE A 625 -10.26 -17.87 11.29
CA ILE A 625 -11.55 -18.01 11.98
C ILE A 625 -11.49 -17.32 13.34
N THR A 626 -10.41 -17.52 14.10
CA THR A 626 -10.25 -16.93 15.43
C THR A 626 -10.12 -15.40 15.35
N PHE A 627 -9.33 -14.90 14.40
CA PHE A 627 -9.22 -13.46 14.12
C PHE A 627 -10.54 -12.84 13.64
N THR A 628 -11.31 -13.54 12.81
CA THR A 628 -12.64 -13.07 12.37
C THR A 628 -13.62 -12.98 13.53
N LEU A 629 -13.60 -13.95 14.46
CA LEU A 629 -14.40 -13.89 15.68
C LEU A 629 -13.99 -12.73 16.58
N PHE A 630 -12.70 -12.42 16.68
CA PHE A 630 -12.21 -11.23 17.38
C PHE A 630 -12.74 -9.93 16.75
N MET A 631 -12.73 -9.82 15.42
CA MET A 631 -13.23 -8.62 14.70
C MET A 631 -14.74 -8.41 14.80
N LEU A 632 -15.49 -9.45 15.16
CA LEU A 632 -16.95 -9.42 15.34
C LEU A 632 -17.37 -9.18 16.80
N ALA A 633 -16.46 -9.41 17.75
CA ALA A 633 -16.65 -9.15 19.17
C ALA A 633 -16.36 -7.68 19.49
#